data_AF-A0A9D8X9H0-F1
#
_entry.id   AF-A0A9D8X9H0-F1
#
_cell.length_a   1.000
_cell.length_b   1.000
_cell.length_c   1.000
_cell.angle_alpha   90.00
_cell.angle_beta   90.00
_cell.angle_gamma   90.00
#
_symmetry.space_group_name_H-M   'P 1'
#
loop_
_entity.id
_entity.type
_entity.pdbx_description
1 polymer ?
#
loop_
_entity_poly.entity_id
_entity_poly.type
_entity_poly.pdbx_seq_one_letter_code
_entity_poly.pdbx_strand_id
1 'polypeptide(L)'
;EIAPFMKVHRTLCEAVRAEDPKRLIVCDGMSWGTKPTMELAELQVAQATRGYMPMEISHYRASWVGEQLRDMKDPPQWPSVQASGGTIFYPGKAGIREDQKTPTIFRLASRCGAGQFRVRIRQVSSFAHLLAEAVDADGNVMRTLFDREYRPGPGTGDWVEVVHKPEWNCFQNIYHKDEVFEVPAGTAAVQLRVTSGDWLAIEEVGFRCGAVPQEVVQKVSSDWRSPAMEMRFCFQKGRGFWDGLEKRDAQWHWNEYVKPWKQWERLGGVMVGEFGAYNQTPHETVLAWMRDLMSNWKKAGWGWAMWNFRGSIGVMESGRSDVQYENWHGLKMDRKMMDLLQEF
;
A
#
# COMPACT_ATOMS: atom_id res chain seq x y z
N GLU A 1 23.42 -9.03 -6.70
CA GLU A 1 24.73 -8.54 -6.26
C GLU A 1 25.25 -7.50 -7.26
N ILE A 2 25.87 -6.43 -6.78
CA ILE A 2 26.24 -5.28 -7.62
C ILE A 2 27.44 -5.56 -8.55
N ALA A 3 28.40 -6.39 -8.12
CA ALA A 3 29.63 -6.62 -8.87
C ALA A 3 29.39 -7.36 -10.21
N PRO A 4 28.62 -8.47 -10.27
CA PRO A 4 28.26 -9.08 -11.55
C PRO A 4 27.44 -8.14 -12.45
N PHE A 5 26.54 -7.35 -11.86
CA PHE A 5 25.73 -6.37 -12.59
C PHE A 5 26.61 -5.34 -13.30
N MET A 6 27.57 -4.73 -12.59
CA MET A 6 28.49 -3.75 -13.15
C MET A 6 29.40 -4.33 -14.22
N LYS A 7 29.88 -5.57 -14.04
CA LYS A 7 30.72 -6.25 -15.04
C LYS A 7 30.00 -6.37 -16.39
N VAL A 8 28.74 -6.81 -16.39
CA VAL A 8 27.96 -6.95 -17.63
C VAL A 8 27.71 -5.59 -18.27
N HIS A 9 27.29 -4.59 -17.50
CA HIS A 9 26.99 -3.25 -18.03
C HIS A 9 28.21 -2.59 -18.66
N ARG A 10 29.38 -2.72 -18.03
CA ARG A 10 30.64 -2.19 -18.56
C ARG A 10 30.97 -2.82 -19.91
N THR A 11 30.97 -4.15 -20.00
CA THR A 11 31.25 -4.87 -21.25
C THR A 11 30.30 -4.44 -22.37
N LEU A 12 29.00 -4.30 -22.08
CA LEU A 12 28.02 -3.87 -23.08
C LEU A 12 28.23 -2.42 -23.52
N CYS A 13 28.50 -1.51 -22.58
CA CYS A 13 28.74 -0.11 -22.91
C CYS A 13 30.01 0.08 -23.75
N GLU A 14 31.08 -0.63 -23.42
CA GLU A 14 32.34 -0.63 -24.17
C GLU A 14 32.13 -1.16 -25.59
N ALA A 15 31.41 -2.28 -25.74
CA ALA A 15 31.10 -2.87 -27.05
C ALA A 15 30.25 -1.92 -27.92
N VAL A 16 29.20 -1.31 -27.36
CA VAL A 16 28.35 -0.35 -28.10
C VAL A 16 29.16 0.88 -28.53
N ARG A 17 30.03 1.39 -27.65
CA ARG A 17 30.82 2.61 -27.94
C ARG A 17 32.08 2.36 -28.78
N ALA A 18 32.51 1.11 -28.91
CA ALA A 18 33.50 0.73 -29.91
C ALA A 18 32.97 0.98 -31.33
N GLU A 19 31.68 0.76 -31.56
CA GLU A 19 31.01 1.02 -32.84
C GLU A 19 30.55 2.48 -32.98
N ASP A 20 29.98 3.07 -31.92
CA ASP A 20 29.51 4.46 -31.90
C ASP A 20 29.91 5.16 -30.58
N PRO A 21 31.06 5.86 -30.56
CA PRO A 21 31.62 6.46 -29.34
C PRO A 21 30.70 7.46 -28.63
N LYS A 22 29.70 8.01 -29.32
CA LYS A 22 28.77 9.01 -28.78
C LYS A 22 27.37 8.44 -28.52
N ARG A 23 27.18 7.12 -28.67
CA ARG A 23 25.88 6.49 -28.45
C ARG A 23 25.38 6.73 -27.03
N LEU A 24 24.21 7.36 -26.92
CA LEU A 24 23.44 7.41 -25.67
C LEU A 24 23.00 5.99 -25.32
N ILE A 25 23.26 5.59 -24.08
CA ILE A 25 22.85 4.31 -23.52
C ILE A 25 21.98 4.61 -22.31
N VAL A 26 20.83 3.94 -22.23
CA VAL A 26 19.90 4.01 -21.10
C VAL A 26 19.86 2.64 -20.46
N CYS A 27 20.14 2.57 -19.16
CA CYS A 27 20.10 1.32 -18.39
C CYS A 27 18.94 1.34 -17.41
N ASP A 28 18.26 0.22 -17.23
CA ASP A 28 17.24 0.12 -16.18
C ASP A 28 17.89 0.18 -14.79
N GLY A 29 17.15 0.76 -13.85
CA GLY A 29 17.48 0.65 -12.44
C GLY A 29 17.40 -0.79 -11.92
N MET A 30 18.01 -1.03 -10.76
CA MET A 30 17.84 -2.30 -10.06
C MET A 30 16.42 -2.47 -9.52
N SER A 31 16.12 -3.70 -9.06
CA SER A 31 14.81 -4.06 -8.51
C SER A 31 13.67 -3.73 -9.50
N TRP A 32 13.77 -4.28 -10.71
CA TRP A 32 12.82 -4.05 -11.80
C TRP A 32 12.65 -2.56 -12.14
N GLY A 33 13.75 -1.81 -12.20
CA GLY A 33 13.74 -0.39 -12.56
C GLY A 33 13.19 0.53 -11.48
N THR A 34 13.07 0.11 -10.21
CA THR A 34 12.52 0.96 -9.14
C THR A 34 13.61 1.67 -8.33
N LYS A 35 14.84 1.18 -8.35
CA LYS A 35 15.97 1.75 -7.60
C LYS A 35 17.06 2.25 -8.54
N PRO A 36 17.52 3.50 -8.38
CA PRO A 36 18.66 3.99 -9.14
C PRO A 36 19.92 3.20 -8.75
N THR A 37 20.78 2.92 -9.73
CA THR A 37 22.07 2.25 -9.51
C THR A 37 23.19 3.26 -9.62
N MET A 38 23.68 3.78 -8.49
CA MET A 38 24.62 4.91 -8.48
C MET A 38 25.98 4.55 -9.09
N GLU A 39 26.38 3.29 -9.00
CA GLU A 39 27.62 2.75 -9.55
C GLU A 39 27.69 2.88 -11.07
N LEU A 40 26.56 2.91 -11.78
CA LEU A 40 26.52 3.11 -13.24
C LEU A 40 27.02 4.49 -13.69
N ALA A 41 27.22 5.44 -12.77
CA ALA A 41 27.66 6.79 -13.10
C ALA A 41 29.01 6.80 -13.83
N GLU A 42 29.90 5.88 -13.49
CA GLU A 42 31.22 5.75 -14.16
C GLU A 42 31.10 5.39 -15.65
N LEU A 43 29.98 4.80 -16.07
CA LEU A 43 29.72 4.41 -17.45
C LEU A 43 29.09 5.54 -18.27
N GLN A 44 28.79 6.70 -17.66
CA GLN A 44 28.19 7.87 -18.33
C GLN A 44 26.92 7.48 -19.11
N VAL A 45 26.04 6.71 -18.47
CA VAL A 45 24.75 6.29 -19.02
C VAL A 45 23.61 7.16 -18.46
N ALA A 46 22.47 7.17 -19.13
CA ALA A 46 21.21 7.56 -18.50
C ALA A 46 20.57 6.33 -17.84
N GLN A 47 19.57 6.53 -16.97
CA GLN A 47 18.80 5.42 -16.42
C GLN A 47 17.30 5.56 -16.64
N ALA A 48 16.63 4.42 -16.76
CA ALA A 48 15.19 4.31 -16.83
C ALA A 48 14.60 3.77 -15.53
N THR A 49 13.66 4.53 -14.96
CA THR A 49 12.78 4.09 -13.87
C THR A 49 11.49 3.46 -14.43
N ARG A 50 10.55 3.09 -13.55
CA ARG A 50 9.23 2.54 -13.89
C ARG A 50 8.09 3.28 -13.21
N GLY A 51 6.96 3.37 -13.90
CA GLY A 51 5.72 3.98 -13.42
C GLY A 51 4.62 2.96 -13.13
N TYR A 52 4.95 1.88 -12.41
CA TYR A 52 3.99 0.81 -12.08
C TYR A 52 3.56 0.80 -10.60
N MET A 53 4.09 1.69 -9.76
CA MET A 53 3.80 1.62 -8.33
C MET A 53 2.56 2.46 -7.96
N PRO A 54 1.67 1.93 -7.09
CA PRO A 54 1.72 0.61 -6.46
C PRO A 54 1.19 -0.51 -7.40
N MET A 55 1.75 -1.72 -7.31
CA MET A 55 1.48 -2.81 -8.25
C MET A 55 0.02 -3.29 -8.25
N GLU A 56 -0.70 -3.15 -7.13
CA GLU A 56 -2.14 -3.45 -7.09
C GLU A 56 -2.97 -2.54 -7.99
N ILE A 57 -2.50 -1.35 -8.37
CA ILE A 57 -3.20 -0.50 -9.34
C ILE A 57 -2.78 -0.87 -10.75
N SER A 58 -1.47 -0.99 -11.01
CA SER A 58 -0.98 -1.21 -12.36
C SER A 58 -1.19 -2.66 -12.85
N HIS A 59 -1.31 -3.63 -11.95
CA HIS A 59 -1.34 -5.07 -12.27
C HIS A 59 -2.49 -5.83 -11.58
N TYR A 60 -3.54 -5.13 -11.12
CA TYR A 60 -4.73 -5.78 -10.57
C TYR A 60 -5.20 -6.93 -11.48
N ARG A 61 -5.30 -8.15 -10.94
CA ARG A 61 -5.75 -9.35 -11.66
C ARG A 61 -4.95 -9.71 -12.93
N ALA A 62 -3.71 -9.23 -13.08
CA ALA A 62 -2.84 -9.70 -14.15
C ALA A 62 -2.45 -11.17 -13.91
N SER A 63 -2.50 -12.00 -14.96
CA SER A 63 -2.21 -13.44 -14.83
C SER A 63 -0.74 -13.78 -14.59
N TRP A 64 0.15 -12.82 -14.90
CA TRP A 64 1.60 -12.97 -14.81
C TRP A 64 2.20 -12.41 -13.51
N VAL A 65 1.38 -11.94 -12.57
CA VAL A 65 1.83 -11.51 -11.23
C VAL A 65 1.45 -12.54 -10.17
N GLY A 66 2.00 -12.39 -8.97
CA GLY A 66 1.75 -13.30 -7.85
C GLY A 66 0.26 -13.37 -7.47
N GLU A 67 -0.12 -14.51 -6.86
CA GLU A 67 -1.52 -14.85 -6.53
C GLU A 67 -2.23 -13.76 -5.73
N GLN A 68 -1.51 -13.06 -4.86
CA GLN A 68 -2.03 -11.93 -4.08
C GLN A 68 -2.69 -10.85 -4.95
N LEU A 69 -2.09 -10.50 -6.10
CA LEU A 69 -2.61 -9.49 -7.01
C LEU A 69 -3.53 -10.11 -8.07
N ARG A 70 -3.20 -11.32 -8.53
CA ARG A 70 -3.99 -12.07 -9.51
C ARG A 70 -5.40 -12.38 -9.00
N ASP A 71 -5.50 -12.82 -7.75
CA ASP A 71 -6.74 -13.31 -7.14
C ASP A 71 -7.39 -12.26 -6.21
N MET A 72 -6.93 -11.01 -6.30
CA MET A 72 -7.48 -9.90 -5.52
C MET A 72 -8.96 -9.69 -5.85
N LYS A 73 -9.82 -9.80 -4.83
CA LYS A 73 -11.28 -9.71 -4.97
C LYS A 73 -11.76 -8.28 -5.10
N ASP A 74 -11.26 -7.41 -4.21
CA ASP A 74 -11.69 -6.02 -4.13
C ASP A 74 -10.86 -5.17 -5.10
N PRO A 75 -11.49 -4.30 -5.91
CA PRO A 75 -10.75 -3.41 -6.79
C PRO A 75 -9.92 -2.42 -5.98
N PRO A 76 -8.69 -2.09 -6.42
CA PRO A 76 -7.86 -1.09 -5.77
C PRO A 76 -8.50 0.31 -5.91
N GLN A 77 -8.10 1.22 -5.04
CA GLN A 77 -8.52 2.62 -5.05
C GLN A 77 -7.29 3.54 -5.07
N TRP A 78 -7.45 4.74 -5.65
CA TRP A 78 -6.43 5.79 -5.63
C TRP A 78 -7.04 7.16 -5.36
N PRO A 79 -6.46 7.98 -4.47
CA PRO A 79 -5.40 7.60 -3.52
C PRO A 79 -5.88 6.49 -2.57
N SER A 80 -4.95 5.71 -2.02
CA SER A 80 -5.30 4.66 -1.06
C SER A 80 -4.83 5.03 0.35
N VAL A 81 -5.65 4.69 1.33
CA VAL A 81 -5.29 4.78 2.74
C VAL A 81 -4.30 3.68 3.07
N GLN A 82 -3.19 4.03 3.72
CA GLN A 82 -2.34 3.04 4.36
C GLN A 82 -2.86 2.76 5.76
N ALA A 83 -3.37 1.54 5.94
CA ALA A 83 -3.68 0.97 7.25
C ALA A 83 -2.51 0.07 7.67
N SER A 84 -1.31 0.65 7.75
CA SER A 84 -0.09 0.00 8.21
C SER A 84 0.01 0.10 9.73
N GLY A 85 0.44 -0.97 10.40
CA GLY A 85 0.56 -0.99 11.88
C GLY A 85 -0.50 -1.85 12.58
N GLY A 86 -0.95 -2.93 11.92
CA GLY A 86 -1.82 -3.93 12.52
C GLY A 86 -1.17 -4.80 13.59
N THR A 87 0.15 -4.72 13.78
CA THR A 87 0.85 -5.40 14.87
C THR A 87 0.88 -4.50 16.08
N ILE A 88 0.17 -4.90 17.13
CA ILE A 88 0.06 -4.20 18.40
C ILE A 88 1.03 -4.86 19.38
N PHE A 89 2.04 -4.11 19.81
CA PHE A 89 3.07 -4.61 20.72
C PHE A 89 2.71 -4.32 22.17
N TYR A 90 3.08 -5.24 23.07
CA TYR A 90 3.18 -4.90 24.48
C TYR A 90 4.24 -3.80 24.66
N PRO A 91 3.95 -2.67 25.34
CA PRO A 91 4.92 -1.58 25.50
C PRO A 91 6.24 -1.99 26.17
N GLY A 92 6.22 -3.02 27.02
CA GLY A 92 7.43 -3.55 27.66
C GLY A 92 8.27 -4.50 26.79
N LYS A 93 7.85 -4.80 25.54
CA LYS A 93 8.61 -5.68 24.64
C LYS A 93 9.92 -5.03 24.21
N ALA A 94 11.03 -5.72 24.44
CA ALA A 94 12.36 -5.29 24.03
C ALA A 94 12.52 -5.28 22.51
N GLY A 95 13.36 -4.36 22.00
CA GLY A 95 13.70 -4.28 20.57
C GLY A 95 12.62 -3.63 19.68
N ILE A 96 11.58 -3.04 20.28
CA ILE A 96 10.51 -2.31 19.58
C ILE A 96 10.76 -0.80 19.69
N ARG A 97 10.52 -0.06 18.59
CA ARG A 97 10.66 1.40 18.54
C ARG A 97 9.52 2.08 19.32
N GLU A 98 9.77 3.27 19.88
CA GLU A 98 8.77 3.98 20.70
C GLU A 98 7.49 4.34 19.94
N ASP A 99 7.59 4.68 18.67
CA ASP A 99 6.43 4.97 17.80
C ASP A 99 5.60 3.72 17.45
N GLN A 100 6.07 2.53 17.81
CA GLN A 100 5.33 1.26 17.65
C GLN A 100 4.68 0.81 18.96
N LYS A 101 5.01 1.44 20.09
CA LYS A 101 4.51 1.09 21.43
C LYS A 101 3.28 1.91 21.84
N THR A 102 2.93 2.92 21.06
CA THR A 102 1.72 3.71 21.30
C THR A 102 0.48 2.88 20.96
N PRO A 103 -0.69 3.20 21.52
CA PRO A 103 -1.93 2.51 21.19
C PRO A 103 -2.27 2.62 19.70
N THR A 104 -2.97 1.61 19.18
CA THR A 104 -3.62 1.71 17.87
C THR A 104 -4.93 2.46 18.04
N ILE A 105 -5.13 3.54 17.28
CA ILE A 105 -6.23 4.49 17.47
C ILE A 105 -7.15 4.53 16.25
N PHE A 106 -8.45 4.39 16.48
CA PHE A 106 -9.50 4.58 15.47
C PHE A 106 -10.38 5.75 15.89
N ARG A 107 -10.10 6.94 15.36
CA ARG A 107 -10.91 8.14 15.60
C ARG A 107 -12.26 8.02 14.91
N LEU A 108 -13.33 8.40 15.59
CA LEU A 108 -14.69 8.36 15.07
C LEU A 108 -15.17 9.79 14.80
N ALA A 109 -15.83 10.02 13.67
CA ALA A 109 -16.45 11.31 13.41
C ALA A 109 -17.51 11.65 14.48
N SER A 110 -17.57 12.91 14.90
CA SER A 110 -18.39 13.37 16.03
C SER A 110 -19.89 13.08 15.93
N ARG A 111 -20.39 12.77 14.72
CA ARG A 111 -21.80 12.49 14.43
C ARG A 111 -22.09 11.01 14.14
N CYS A 112 -21.16 10.10 14.40
CA CYS A 112 -21.39 8.66 14.23
C CYS A 112 -22.48 8.13 15.18
N GLY A 113 -22.56 8.68 16.40
CA GLY A 113 -23.43 8.15 17.45
C GLY A 113 -22.90 6.82 17.99
N ALA A 114 -23.78 6.07 18.66
CA ALA A 114 -23.47 4.70 19.07
C ALA A 114 -23.30 3.79 17.84
N GLY A 115 -22.51 2.74 17.98
CA GLY A 115 -22.21 1.83 16.89
C GLY A 115 -21.61 0.52 17.37
N GLN A 116 -21.20 -0.31 16.43
CA GLN A 116 -20.56 -1.59 16.69
C GLN A 116 -19.23 -1.62 15.95
N PHE A 117 -18.18 -2.00 16.66
CA PHE A 117 -16.82 -2.12 16.15
C PHE A 117 -16.42 -3.58 16.12
N ARG A 118 -15.78 -3.99 15.03
CA ARG A 118 -15.22 -5.33 14.85
C ARG A 118 -13.72 -5.23 14.64
N VAL A 119 -12.97 -6.10 15.31
CA VAL A 119 -11.54 -6.32 15.08
C VAL A 119 -11.34 -7.78 14.70
N ARG A 120 -10.66 -8.03 13.58
CA ARG A 120 -10.28 -9.38 13.18
C ARG A 120 -8.85 -9.69 13.62
N ILE A 121 -8.73 -10.58 14.59
CA ILE A 121 -7.47 -11.07 15.13
C ILE A 121 -6.85 -12.05 14.13
N ARG A 122 -5.64 -11.75 13.67
CA ARG A 122 -4.89 -12.60 12.75
C ARG A 122 -3.99 -13.57 13.48
N GLN A 123 -3.11 -13.08 14.34
CA GLN A 123 -2.05 -13.89 14.94
C GLN A 123 -1.70 -13.36 16.32
N VAL A 124 -1.36 -14.25 17.24
CA VAL A 124 -0.93 -13.89 18.59
C VAL A 124 0.37 -14.61 18.91
N SER A 125 1.33 -13.91 19.50
CA SER A 125 2.61 -14.50 19.94
C SER A 125 2.63 -14.74 21.43
N SER A 126 3.02 -15.95 21.84
CA SER A 126 3.24 -16.43 23.21
C SER A 126 2.05 -16.24 24.15
N PHE A 127 1.73 -15.00 24.49
CA PHE A 127 0.57 -14.54 25.23
C PHE A 127 0.36 -13.06 24.91
N ALA A 128 -0.88 -12.60 24.79
CA ALA A 128 -1.20 -11.19 24.69
C ALA A 128 -2.54 -10.87 25.38
N HIS A 129 -2.58 -9.80 26.15
CA HIS A 129 -3.80 -9.26 26.74
C HIS A 129 -4.27 -8.04 25.94
N LEU A 130 -5.32 -8.22 25.14
CA LEU A 130 -5.90 -7.17 24.31
C LEU A 130 -6.99 -6.42 25.07
N LEU A 131 -6.85 -5.10 25.15
CA LEU A 131 -7.83 -4.18 25.70
C LEU A 131 -8.31 -3.23 24.59
N ALA A 132 -9.64 -3.06 24.47
CA ALA A 132 -10.26 -2.01 23.67
C ALA A 132 -10.99 -1.03 24.58
N GLU A 133 -10.76 0.26 24.38
CA GLU A 133 -11.29 1.34 25.22
C GLU A 133 -12.00 2.39 24.35
N ALA A 134 -13.13 2.91 24.81
CA ALA A 134 -13.73 4.11 24.26
C ALA A 134 -13.07 5.33 24.90
N VAL A 135 -12.69 6.30 24.07
CA VAL A 135 -12.00 7.52 24.48
C VAL A 135 -12.83 8.74 24.04
N ASP A 136 -12.94 9.73 24.90
CA ASP A 136 -13.62 10.99 24.62
C ASP A 136 -12.74 11.96 23.78
N ALA A 137 -13.27 13.14 23.46
CA ALA A 137 -12.58 14.13 22.64
C ALA A 137 -11.33 14.73 23.33
N ASP A 138 -11.27 14.66 24.65
CA ASP A 138 -10.16 15.17 25.47
C ASP A 138 -9.07 14.11 25.70
N GLY A 139 -9.30 12.87 25.25
CA GLY A 139 -8.37 11.76 25.38
C GLY A 139 -8.55 10.92 26.64
N ASN A 140 -9.63 11.12 27.41
CA ASN A 140 -9.89 10.33 28.60
C ASN A 140 -10.61 9.03 28.23
N VAL A 141 -10.23 7.94 28.91
CA VAL A 141 -10.93 6.65 28.78
C VAL A 141 -12.32 6.79 29.41
N MET A 142 -13.36 6.61 28.59
CA MET A 142 -14.75 6.60 29.01
C MET A 142 -15.13 5.26 29.65
N ARG A 143 -14.74 4.15 29.00
CA ARG A 143 -14.96 2.77 29.47
C ARG A 143 -14.20 1.75 28.65
N THR A 144 -14.01 0.57 29.24
CA THR A 144 -13.62 -0.64 28.53
C THR A 144 -14.76 -1.15 27.63
N LEU A 145 -14.41 -1.49 26.39
CA LEU A 145 -15.31 -2.06 25.38
C LEU A 145 -15.09 -3.57 25.23
N PHE A 146 -13.83 -3.99 25.35
CA PHE A 146 -13.39 -5.37 25.21
C PHE A 146 -12.14 -5.60 26.05
N ASP A 147 -12.05 -6.76 26.68
CA ASP A 147 -10.95 -7.15 27.57
C ASP A 147 -10.76 -8.67 27.45
N ARG A 148 -9.65 -9.10 26.85
CA ARG A 148 -9.41 -10.53 26.65
C ARG A 148 -7.93 -10.91 26.62
N GLU A 149 -7.63 -12.02 27.28
CA GLU A 149 -6.37 -12.74 27.18
C GLU A 149 -6.37 -13.77 26.05
N TYR A 150 -5.28 -13.78 25.28
CA TYR A 150 -4.99 -14.78 24.25
C TYR A 150 -3.72 -15.56 24.61
N ARG A 151 -3.83 -16.89 24.67
CA ARG A 151 -2.73 -17.81 25.00
C ARG A 151 -2.58 -18.87 23.89
N PRO A 152 -1.80 -18.59 22.83
CA PRO A 152 -1.38 -19.60 21.86
C PRO A 152 -0.74 -20.81 22.54
N GLY A 153 -0.97 -21.99 21.98
CA GLY A 153 -0.40 -23.23 22.48
C GLY A 153 -0.49 -24.38 21.48
N PRO A 154 -0.04 -25.58 21.86
CA PRO A 154 -0.27 -26.76 21.05
C PRO A 154 -1.75 -27.16 21.07
N GLY A 155 -2.18 -27.95 20.09
CA GLY A 155 -3.52 -28.56 20.06
C GLY A 155 -4.62 -27.60 19.59
N THR A 156 -5.80 -27.70 20.20
CA THR A 156 -7.01 -26.97 19.79
C THR A 156 -7.26 -25.75 20.67
N GLY A 157 -7.79 -24.70 20.08
CA GLY A 157 -8.17 -23.48 20.77
C GLY A 157 -8.97 -22.57 19.83
N ASP A 158 -8.94 -21.27 20.10
CA ASP A 158 -9.56 -20.25 19.23
C ASP A 158 -8.79 -20.00 17.92
N TRP A 159 -7.67 -20.70 17.71
CA TRP A 159 -6.85 -20.61 16.52
C TRP A 159 -7.23 -21.65 15.48
N VAL A 160 -7.01 -21.30 14.21
CA VAL A 160 -7.17 -22.19 13.06
C VAL A 160 -5.87 -22.87 12.64
N GLU A 161 -4.72 -22.32 13.05
CA GLU A 161 -3.40 -22.89 12.75
C GLU A 161 -2.47 -22.78 13.96
N VAL A 162 -1.79 -23.89 14.27
CA VAL A 162 -0.72 -23.92 15.29
C VAL A 162 0.61 -23.61 14.61
N VAL A 163 1.29 -22.57 15.10
CA VAL A 163 2.59 -22.16 14.57
C VAL A 163 3.61 -22.18 15.70
N HIS A 164 4.47 -23.20 15.73
CA HIS A 164 5.55 -23.27 16.69
C HIS A 164 6.79 -22.54 16.15
N LYS A 165 7.42 -21.72 17.00
CA LYS A 165 8.67 -21.00 16.71
C LYS A 165 9.79 -21.49 17.63
N PRO A 166 10.53 -22.54 17.25
CA PRO A 166 11.62 -23.08 18.06
C PRO A 166 12.67 -22.04 18.44
N GLU A 167 12.96 -21.09 17.56
CA GLU A 167 13.94 -20.03 17.76
C GLU A 167 13.64 -19.10 18.95
N TRP A 168 12.37 -19.01 19.34
CA TRP A 168 11.91 -18.23 20.50
C TRP A 168 11.23 -19.11 21.57
N ASN A 169 11.22 -20.43 21.39
CA ASN A 169 10.55 -21.38 22.26
C ASN A 169 9.10 -20.96 22.59
N CYS A 170 8.35 -20.54 21.58
CA CYS A 170 6.97 -20.05 21.77
C CYS A 170 6.04 -20.47 20.63
N PHE A 171 4.74 -20.30 20.86
CA PHE A 171 3.70 -20.47 19.86
C PHE A 171 3.24 -19.10 19.33
N GLN A 172 3.01 -19.01 18.02
CA GLN A 172 2.52 -17.83 17.32
C GLN A 172 1.29 -18.15 16.46
N ASN A 173 0.26 -18.73 17.09
CA ASN A 173 -0.88 -19.32 16.39
C ASN A 173 -1.70 -18.30 15.59
N ILE A 174 -2.33 -18.76 14.51
CA ILE A 174 -3.19 -17.97 13.61
C ILE A 174 -4.66 -18.13 14.00
N TYR A 175 -5.37 -17.02 14.19
CA TYR A 175 -6.73 -16.99 14.74
C TYR A 175 -7.81 -16.75 13.67
N HIS A 176 -7.65 -15.75 12.80
CA HIS A 176 -8.68 -15.32 11.85
C HIS A 176 -10.06 -15.14 12.52
N LYS A 177 -10.06 -14.54 13.72
CA LYS A 177 -11.23 -14.46 14.62
C LYS A 177 -11.75 -13.03 14.73
N ASP A 178 -13.06 -12.86 14.56
CA ASP A 178 -13.72 -11.57 14.76
C ASP A 178 -14.09 -11.38 16.23
N GLU A 179 -13.65 -10.28 16.81
CA GLU A 179 -14.11 -9.76 18.10
C GLU A 179 -14.97 -8.53 17.85
N VAL A 180 -16.18 -8.53 18.41
CA VAL A 180 -17.20 -7.51 18.15
C VAL A 180 -17.63 -6.88 19.46
N PHE A 181 -17.63 -5.55 19.53
CA PHE A 181 -18.01 -4.82 20.74
C PHE A 181 -18.79 -3.53 20.43
N GLU A 182 -19.69 -3.18 21.34
CA GLU A 182 -20.55 -1.99 21.22
C GLU A 182 -19.79 -0.72 21.62
N VAL A 183 -19.87 0.30 20.78
CA VAL A 183 -19.27 1.62 20.97
C VAL A 183 -20.36 2.60 21.41
N PRO A 184 -20.27 3.22 22.60
CA PRO A 184 -21.27 4.16 23.07
C PRO A 184 -21.23 5.48 22.29
N ALA A 185 -22.38 6.16 22.24
CA ALA A 185 -22.45 7.54 21.75
C ALA A 185 -21.52 8.46 22.57
N GLY A 186 -20.92 9.46 21.91
CA GLY A 186 -19.93 10.36 22.52
C GLY A 186 -18.49 9.83 22.44
N THR A 187 -18.26 8.60 22.01
CA THR A 187 -16.91 8.07 21.74
C THR A 187 -16.26 8.86 20.60
N ALA A 188 -15.13 9.51 20.88
CA ALA A 188 -14.31 10.19 19.88
C ALA A 188 -13.25 9.26 19.26
N ALA A 189 -12.82 8.22 19.97
CA ALA A 189 -11.95 7.18 19.42
C ALA A 189 -12.13 5.83 20.11
N VAL A 190 -11.92 4.76 19.36
CA VAL A 190 -11.65 3.41 19.90
C VAL A 190 -10.15 3.21 19.93
N GLN A 191 -9.62 2.85 21.09
CA GLN A 191 -8.21 2.59 21.31
C GLN A 191 -7.98 1.09 21.55
N LEU A 192 -7.03 0.48 20.84
CA LEU A 192 -6.59 -0.90 21.08
C LEU A 192 -5.18 -0.93 21.67
N ARG A 193 -4.99 -1.76 22.70
CA ARG A 193 -3.72 -1.93 23.41
C ARG A 193 -3.44 -3.38 23.74
N VAL A 194 -2.18 -3.79 23.64
CA VAL A 194 -1.69 -4.98 24.34
C VAL A 194 -1.13 -4.54 25.69
N THR A 195 -1.81 -4.86 26.77
CA THR A 195 -1.48 -4.39 28.13
C THR A 195 -0.46 -5.27 28.84
N SER A 196 -0.35 -6.54 28.43
CA SER A 196 0.66 -7.49 28.90
C SER A 196 0.92 -8.58 27.85
N GLY A 197 2.08 -9.23 27.95
CA GLY A 197 2.48 -10.31 27.05
C GLY A 197 3.50 -9.88 26.00
N ASP A 198 3.33 -10.35 24.77
CA ASP A 198 4.29 -10.14 23.68
C ASP A 198 3.72 -9.20 22.60
N TRP A 199 2.95 -9.72 21.64
CA TRP A 199 2.27 -8.94 20.62
C TRP A 199 1.10 -9.70 20.02
N LEU A 200 0.19 -8.95 19.40
CA LEU A 200 -0.93 -9.47 18.62
C LEU A 200 -1.03 -8.71 17.30
N ALA A 201 -1.37 -9.39 16.23
CA ALA A 201 -1.64 -8.82 14.91
C ALA A 201 -3.14 -8.86 14.58
N ILE A 202 -3.65 -7.75 14.06
CA ILE A 202 -4.97 -7.64 13.43
C ILE A 202 -4.81 -7.57 11.90
N GLU A 203 -5.79 -8.07 11.16
CA GLU A 203 -5.80 -8.05 9.68
C GLU A 203 -6.95 -7.25 9.09
N GLU A 204 -7.97 -6.94 9.90
CA GLU A 204 -9.15 -6.24 9.44
C GLU A 204 -9.85 -5.55 10.60
N VAL A 205 -10.44 -4.39 10.34
CA VAL A 205 -11.38 -3.72 11.23
C VAL A 205 -12.66 -3.39 10.49
N GLY A 206 -13.75 -3.33 11.23
CA GLY A 206 -15.05 -2.92 10.72
C GLY A 206 -15.75 -2.00 11.69
N PHE A 207 -16.48 -1.02 11.16
CA PHE A 207 -17.31 -0.16 11.99
C PHE A 207 -18.63 0.15 11.28
N ARG A 208 -19.71 0.13 12.06
CA ARG A 208 -21.04 0.62 11.68
C ARG A 208 -21.60 1.46 12.81
N CYS A 209 -22.41 2.45 12.46
CA CYS A 209 -23.03 3.34 13.42
C CYS A 209 -24.38 3.86 12.91
N GLY A 210 -25.09 4.64 13.72
CA GLY A 210 -26.39 5.19 13.30
C GLY A 210 -26.34 5.99 11.99
N ALA A 211 -25.25 6.72 11.74
CA ALA A 211 -25.06 7.50 10.52
C ALA A 211 -24.66 6.65 9.29
N VAL A 212 -24.11 5.46 9.51
CA VAL A 212 -23.65 4.52 8.47
C VAL A 212 -24.01 3.10 8.93
N PRO A 213 -25.23 2.62 8.61
CA PRO A 213 -25.74 1.36 9.15
C PRO A 213 -25.05 0.12 8.55
N GLN A 214 -24.45 0.28 7.36
CA GLN A 214 -23.62 -0.75 6.74
C GLN A 214 -22.23 -0.75 7.38
N GLU A 215 -21.68 -1.95 7.62
CA GLU A 215 -20.31 -2.08 8.11
C GLU A 215 -19.32 -1.63 7.04
N VAL A 216 -18.45 -0.71 7.43
CA VAL A 216 -17.34 -0.25 6.60
C VAL A 216 -16.09 -0.94 7.07
N VAL A 217 -15.53 -1.76 6.18
CA VAL A 217 -14.40 -2.63 6.46
C VAL A 217 -13.11 -2.01 5.94
N GLN A 218 -12.03 -2.12 6.72
CA GLN A 218 -10.67 -1.76 6.32
C GLN A 218 -9.73 -2.91 6.63
N LYS A 219 -9.02 -3.40 5.60
CA LYS A 219 -7.92 -4.35 5.76
C LYS A 219 -6.70 -3.63 6.33
N VAL A 220 -5.98 -4.30 7.21
CA VAL A 220 -4.84 -3.75 7.94
C VAL A 220 -3.61 -4.60 7.64
N SER A 221 -2.48 -3.97 7.31
CA SER A 221 -1.21 -4.66 7.18
C SER A 221 -0.50 -4.75 8.54
N SER A 222 -0.04 -5.94 8.88
CA SER A 222 0.65 -6.23 10.14
C SER A 222 2.18 -6.21 9.96
N ASP A 223 2.69 -5.28 9.14
CA ASP A 223 4.12 -5.17 8.85
C ASP A 223 4.91 -4.83 10.12
N TRP A 224 5.92 -5.64 10.43
CA TRP A 224 6.66 -5.57 11.70
C TRP A 224 7.33 -4.21 11.98
N ARG A 225 7.66 -3.44 10.93
CA ARG A 225 8.39 -2.17 11.03
C ARG A 225 7.50 -0.94 11.05
N SER A 226 6.20 -1.11 10.83
CA SER A 226 5.27 0.01 10.76
C SER A 226 5.10 0.65 12.14
N PRO A 227 4.92 1.98 12.21
CA PRO A 227 4.51 2.65 13.43
C PRO A 227 3.14 2.12 13.91
N ALA A 228 2.76 2.45 15.13
CA ALA A 228 1.40 2.20 15.60
C ALA A 228 0.39 2.95 14.73
N MET A 229 -0.70 2.27 14.39
CA MET A 229 -1.66 2.78 13.43
C MET A 229 -2.60 3.81 14.07
N GLU A 230 -2.83 4.92 13.35
CA GLU A 230 -3.95 5.83 13.60
C GLU A 230 -4.80 5.99 12.33
N MET A 231 -6.10 5.73 12.45
CA MET A 231 -7.08 5.95 11.39
C MET A 231 -8.26 6.76 11.89
N ARG A 232 -8.99 7.36 10.95
CA ARG A 232 -10.22 8.09 11.18
C ARG A 232 -11.35 7.49 10.37
N PHE A 233 -12.45 7.17 11.04
CA PHE A 233 -13.70 6.86 10.38
C PHE A 233 -14.43 8.16 10.01
N CYS A 234 -14.68 8.32 8.72
CA CYS A 234 -15.39 9.45 8.14
C CYS A 234 -16.65 8.97 7.42
N PHE A 235 -17.58 9.89 7.15
CA PHE A 235 -18.72 9.60 6.29
C PHE A 235 -19.19 10.83 5.55
N GLN A 236 -19.70 10.61 4.33
CA GLN A 236 -20.27 11.65 3.49
C GLN A 236 -21.50 11.12 2.77
N LYS A 237 -22.61 11.87 2.81
CA LYS A 237 -23.89 11.49 2.18
C LYS A 237 -24.35 10.06 2.55
N GLY A 238 -24.17 9.67 3.81
CA GLY A 238 -24.56 8.35 4.33
C GLY A 238 -23.62 7.19 3.96
N ARG A 239 -22.52 7.43 3.24
CA ARG A 239 -21.47 6.43 2.99
C ARG A 239 -20.28 6.67 3.91
N GLY A 240 -19.91 5.66 4.67
CA GLY A 240 -18.71 5.71 5.51
C GLY A 240 -17.47 5.22 4.78
N PHE A 241 -16.31 5.68 5.24
CA PHE A 241 -15.00 5.26 4.76
C PHE A 241 -13.95 5.47 5.87
N TRP A 242 -12.89 4.69 5.81
CA TRP A 242 -11.72 4.90 6.64
C TRP A 242 -10.76 5.85 5.93
N ASP A 243 -10.19 6.79 6.68
CA ASP A 243 -9.15 7.71 6.25
C ASP A 243 -7.93 7.49 7.15
N GLY A 244 -6.74 7.40 6.57
CA GLY A 244 -5.49 7.27 7.31
C GLY A 244 -4.75 8.60 7.36
N LEU A 245 -3.89 8.77 8.36
CA LEU A 245 -2.90 9.84 8.34
C LEU A 245 -1.90 9.66 7.19
N GLU A 246 -1.59 8.40 6.83
CA GLU A 246 -0.73 8.05 5.71
C GLU A 246 -1.56 7.62 4.49
N LYS A 247 -1.26 8.23 3.34
CA LYS A 247 -1.89 7.93 2.05
C LYS A 247 -0.83 7.55 1.04
N ARG A 248 -1.16 6.59 0.17
CA ARG A 248 -0.50 6.49 -1.13
C ARG A 248 -1.24 7.38 -2.09
N ASP A 249 -0.63 8.53 -2.32
CA ASP A 249 -1.09 9.61 -3.19
C ASP A 249 0.11 10.17 -3.98
N ALA A 250 -0.09 11.30 -4.67
CA ALA A 250 0.98 12.00 -5.37
C ALA A 250 2.22 12.29 -4.51
N GLN A 251 2.06 12.66 -3.23
CA GLN A 251 3.16 13.03 -2.35
C GLN A 251 3.96 11.79 -1.91
N TRP A 252 3.26 10.70 -1.60
CA TRP A 252 3.91 9.40 -1.38
C TRP A 252 4.69 8.95 -2.61
N HIS A 253 4.09 9.02 -3.80
CA HIS A 253 4.76 8.63 -5.05
C HIS A 253 6.02 9.49 -5.28
N TRP A 254 5.95 10.80 -5.02
CA TRP A 254 7.12 11.67 -5.09
C TRP A 254 8.22 11.22 -4.13
N ASN A 255 7.89 10.98 -2.87
CA ASN A 255 8.87 10.64 -1.84
C ASN A 255 9.55 9.28 -2.10
N GLU A 256 8.78 8.29 -2.53
CA GLU A 256 9.26 6.91 -2.66
C GLU A 256 9.87 6.60 -4.04
N TYR A 257 9.35 7.21 -5.12
CA TYR A 257 9.71 6.80 -6.49
C TYR A 257 10.31 7.91 -7.34
N VAL A 258 10.17 9.19 -6.96
CA VAL A 258 10.80 10.29 -7.69
C VAL A 258 12.04 10.79 -6.97
N LYS A 259 11.94 11.07 -5.67
CA LYS A 259 13.01 11.67 -4.86
C LYS A 259 14.30 10.85 -4.87
N PRO A 260 14.30 9.50 -4.78
CA PRO A 260 15.55 8.72 -4.86
C PRO A 260 16.27 8.92 -6.19
N TRP A 261 15.52 8.99 -7.29
CA TRP A 261 16.04 9.16 -8.64
C TRP A 261 16.53 10.59 -8.94
N LYS A 262 16.04 11.61 -8.22
CA LYS A 262 16.63 12.97 -8.26
C LYS A 262 18.09 12.99 -7.78
N GLN A 263 18.53 12.00 -7.00
CA GLN A 263 19.95 11.89 -6.63
C GLN A 263 20.79 11.45 -7.83
N TRP A 264 20.30 10.46 -8.60
CA TRP A 264 20.93 10.00 -9.83
C TRP A 264 20.92 11.07 -10.93
N GLU A 265 19.85 11.85 -11.05
CA GLU A 265 19.71 12.89 -12.10
C GLU A 265 20.89 13.89 -12.14
N ARG A 266 21.60 14.05 -11.02
CA ARG A 266 22.81 14.89 -10.94
C ARG A 266 24.01 14.30 -11.68
N LEU A 267 23.98 13.00 -12.00
CA LEU A 267 25.05 12.23 -12.61
C LEU A 267 24.73 11.82 -14.05
N GLY A 268 23.45 11.65 -14.38
CA GLY A 268 23.00 11.25 -15.72
C GLY A 268 21.49 11.48 -15.92
N GLY A 269 21.03 11.33 -17.16
CA GLY A 269 19.61 11.51 -17.48
C GLY A 269 18.71 10.47 -16.80
N VAL A 270 17.43 10.85 -16.59
CA VAL A 270 16.38 9.96 -16.11
C VAL A 270 15.21 9.98 -17.09
N MET A 271 14.64 8.81 -17.37
CA MET A 271 13.34 8.66 -18.01
C MET A 271 12.47 7.65 -17.27
N VAL A 272 11.16 7.75 -17.40
CA VAL A 272 10.24 6.67 -17.02
C VAL A 272 10.10 5.76 -18.23
N GLY A 273 10.87 4.67 -18.24
CA GLY A 273 11.00 3.77 -19.41
C GLY A 273 9.73 3.02 -19.75
N GLU A 274 8.92 2.73 -18.74
CA GLU A 274 7.61 2.12 -18.92
C GLU A 274 6.65 2.58 -17.83
N PHE A 275 5.39 2.80 -18.18
CA PHE A 275 4.30 2.97 -17.24
C PHE A 275 2.95 2.56 -17.86
N GLY A 276 1.94 2.47 -17.00
CA GLY A 276 0.56 2.19 -17.38
C GLY A 276 -0.09 1.19 -16.42
N ALA A 277 -1.37 0.92 -16.63
CA ALA A 277 -2.12 -0.05 -15.83
C ALA A 277 -2.83 -1.07 -16.73
N TYR A 278 -2.86 -2.33 -16.28
CA TYR A 278 -3.62 -3.40 -16.91
C TYR A 278 -5.13 -3.09 -16.91
N ASN A 279 -5.85 -3.75 -17.81
CA ASN A 279 -7.22 -3.40 -18.17
C ASN A 279 -8.29 -3.85 -17.17
N GLN A 280 -7.91 -4.46 -16.05
CA GLN A 280 -8.82 -4.93 -15.01
C GLN A 280 -9.06 -3.89 -13.90
N THR A 281 -8.14 -2.95 -13.71
CA THR A 281 -8.26 -1.89 -12.71
C THR A 281 -9.34 -0.90 -13.13
N PRO A 282 -10.28 -0.50 -12.23
CA PRO A 282 -11.32 0.47 -12.57
C PRO A 282 -10.74 1.73 -13.21
N HIS A 283 -11.32 2.15 -14.31
CA HIS A 283 -10.75 3.17 -15.17
C HIS A 283 -10.61 4.53 -14.46
N GLU A 284 -11.59 4.93 -13.64
CA GLU A 284 -11.48 6.17 -12.86
C GLU A 284 -10.29 6.15 -11.89
N THR A 285 -10.01 5.00 -11.27
CA THR A 285 -8.82 4.83 -10.41
C THR A 285 -7.54 4.95 -11.21
N VAL A 286 -7.48 4.36 -12.41
CA VAL A 286 -6.32 4.46 -13.30
C VAL A 286 -6.06 5.90 -13.72
N LEU A 287 -7.09 6.65 -14.14
CA LEU A 287 -6.93 8.04 -14.57
C LEU A 287 -6.46 8.96 -13.43
N ALA A 288 -7.02 8.79 -12.22
CA ALA A 288 -6.60 9.54 -11.04
C ALA A 288 -5.13 9.25 -10.67
N TRP A 289 -4.75 7.98 -10.67
CA TRP A 289 -3.38 7.53 -10.43
C TRP A 289 -2.40 8.06 -11.49
N MET A 290 -2.70 7.87 -12.78
CA MET A 290 -1.86 8.36 -13.87
C MET A 290 -1.63 9.87 -13.79
N ARG A 291 -2.67 10.65 -13.46
CA ARG A 291 -2.56 12.10 -13.31
C ARG A 291 -1.55 12.51 -12.23
N ASP A 292 -1.58 11.86 -11.06
CA ASP A 292 -0.65 12.14 -9.96
C ASP A 292 0.80 11.78 -10.32
N LEU A 293 0.97 10.64 -11.00
CA LEU A 293 2.26 10.16 -11.46
C LEU A 293 2.87 11.11 -12.50
N MET A 294 2.11 11.44 -13.55
CA MET A 294 2.58 12.32 -14.62
C MET A 294 2.77 13.75 -14.14
N SER A 295 1.96 14.23 -13.20
CA SER A 295 2.20 15.53 -12.54
C SER A 295 3.56 15.57 -11.85
N ASN A 296 3.91 14.50 -11.14
CA ASN A 296 5.21 14.38 -10.50
C ASN A 296 6.36 14.27 -11.50
N TRP A 297 6.21 13.51 -12.58
CA TRP A 297 7.25 13.39 -13.61
C TRP A 297 7.44 14.70 -14.39
N LYS A 298 6.36 15.40 -14.72
CA LYS A 298 6.39 16.75 -15.31
C LYS A 298 7.10 17.74 -14.38
N LYS A 299 6.78 17.72 -13.08
CA LYS A 299 7.49 18.51 -12.05
C LYS A 299 8.97 18.14 -11.94
N ALA A 300 9.32 16.86 -12.13
CA ALA A 300 10.70 16.40 -12.10
C ALA A 300 11.48 16.75 -13.38
N GLY A 301 10.78 17.01 -14.50
CA GLY A 301 11.37 17.26 -15.82
C GLY A 301 11.69 15.97 -16.60
N TRP A 302 10.99 14.87 -16.33
CA TRP A 302 11.26 13.57 -16.96
C TRP A 302 10.28 13.25 -18.08
N GLY A 303 10.76 12.64 -19.16
CA GLY A 303 9.89 12.00 -20.14
C GLY A 303 9.41 10.62 -19.69
N TRP A 304 8.32 10.14 -20.29
CA TRP A 304 7.72 8.84 -20.00
C TRP A 304 7.28 8.11 -21.27
N ALA A 305 7.27 6.78 -21.22
CA ALA A 305 6.78 5.93 -22.31
C ALA A 305 5.74 4.93 -21.79
N MET A 306 4.52 4.98 -22.33
CA MET A 306 3.46 4.04 -21.99
C MET A 306 3.77 2.68 -22.60
N TRP A 307 3.56 1.60 -21.85
CA TRP A 307 3.94 0.24 -22.26
C TRP A 307 3.32 -0.18 -23.60
N ASN A 308 2.07 0.20 -23.85
CA ASN A 308 1.40 -0.09 -25.11
C ASN A 308 0.82 1.20 -25.71
N PHE A 309 0.94 1.33 -27.03
CA PHE A 309 0.00 2.19 -27.77
C PHE A 309 -1.32 1.43 -27.98
N ARG A 310 -1.23 0.24 -28.60
CA ARG A 310 -2.31 -0.74 -28.75
C ARG A 310 -2.09 -1.92 -27.80
N GLY A 311 -3.07 -2.26 -26.99
CA GLY A 311 -2.99 -3.38 -26.05
C GLY A 311 -3.53 -3.03 -24.66
N SER A 312 -3.53 -4.02 -23.77
CA SER A 312 -4.24 -3.97 -22.48
C SER A 312 -3.74 -2.91 -21.49
N ILE A 313 -2.56 -2.33 -21.74
CA ILE A 313 -1.97 -1.26 -20.91
C ILE A 313 -1.97 0.10 -21.66
N GLY A 314 -2.50 0.13 -22.88
CA GLY A 314 -2.47 1.30 -23.77
C GLY A 314 -3.79 2.07 -23.85
N VAL A 315 -3.79 3.09 -24.72
CA VAL A 315 -4.94 3.94 -25.03
C VAL A 315 -5.82 3.40 -26.17
N MET A 316 -5.29 2.49 -26.99
CA MET A 316 -6.01 1.89 -28.11
C MET A 316 -6.25 0.40 -27.85
N GLU A 317 -7.47 -0.07 -28.13
CA GLU A 317 -7.83 -1.49 -28.04
C GLU A 317 -7.46 -2.14 -26.69
N SER A 318 -7.61 -1.39 -25.59
CA SER A 318 -7.17 -1.85 -24.27
C SER A 318 -8.08 -2.90 -23.65
N GLY A 319 -9.33 -3.00 -24.11
CA GLY A 319 -10.27 -4.02 -23.64
C GLY A 319 -10.73 -3.83 -22.20
N ARG A 320 -10.54 -2.64 -21.62
CA ARG A 320 -11.19 -2.22 -20.37
C ARG A 320 -12.71 -2.32 -20.55
N SER A 321 -13.38 -2.96 -19.60
CA SER A 321 -14.83 -3.22 -19.65
C SER A 321 -15.69 -2.01 -19.27
N ASP A 322 -15.11 -1.03 -18.60
CA ASP A 322 -15.75 0.17 -18.06
C ASP A 322 -15.42 1.46 -18.85
N VAL A 323 -14.84 1.32 -20.05
CA VAL A 323 -14.52 2.43 -20.95
C VAL A 323 -15.54 2.52 -22.08
N GLN A 324 -16.07 3.72 -22.28
CA GLN A 324 -16.80 4.06 -23.51
C GLN A 324 -15.79 4.51 -24.57
N TYR A 325 -15.48 3.61 -25.49
CA TYR A 325 -14.50 3.87 -26.55
C TYR A 325 -15.08 4.74 -27.67
N GLU A 326 -14.22 5.62 -28.21
CA GLU A 326 -14.46 6.33 -29.46
C GLU A 326 -13.91 5.53 -30.63
N ASN A 327 -14.60 5.55 -31.78
CA ASN A 327 -14.02 5.03 -33.01
C ASN A 327 -13.07 6.06 -33.61
N TRP A 328 -11.78 5.76 -33.62
CA TRP A 328 -10.74 6.59 -34.20
C TRP A 328 -10.02 5.81 -35.31
N HIS A 329 -10.29 6.16 -36.57
CA HIS A 329 -9.76 5.47 -37.75
C HIS A 329 -9.96 3.95 -37.74
N GLY A 330 -11.11 3.47 -37.24
CA GLY A 330 -11.44 2.04 -37.18
C GLY A 330 -10.90 1.33 -35.94
N LEU A 331 -10.26 2.06 -35.02
CA LEU A 331 -9.77 1.54 -33.74
C LEU A 331 -10.60 2.07 -32.58
N LYS A 332 -10.74 1.27 -31.53
CA LYS A 332 -11.34 1.68 -30.25
C LYS A 332 -10.32 2.47 -29.43
N MET A 333 -10.58 3.76 -29.26
CA MET A 333 -9.73 4.66 -28.50
C MET A 333 -10.37 5.06 -27.17
N ASP A 334 -9.57 5.00 -26.12
CA ASP A 334 -9.90 5.59 -24.83
C ASP A 334 -9.63 7.10 -24.88
N ARG A 335 -10.67 7.87 -25.21
CA ARG A 335 -10.58 9.33 -25.31
C ARG A 335 -10.10 9.97 -24.01
N LYS A 336 -10.62 9.54 -22.86
CA LYS A 336 -10.28 10.14 -21.57
C LYS A 336 -8.81 9.92 -21.21
N MET A 337 -8.28 8.73 -21.45
CA MET A 337 -6.87 8.45 -21.21
C MET A 337 -5.97 9.17 -22.22
N MET A 338 -6.37 9.25 -23.50
CA MET A 338 -5.65 10.03 -24.51
C MET A 338 -5.55 11.51 -24.15
N ASP A 339 -6.68 12.14 -23.78
CA ASP A 339 -6.71 13.55 -23.40
C ASP A 339 -5.85 13.82 -22.15
N LEU A 340 -5.88 12.90 -21.17
CA LEU A 340 -5.00 12.96 -20.01
C LEU A 340 -3.51 12.90 -20.39
N LEU A 341 -3.12 12.05 -21.35
CA LEU A 341 -1.73 12.00 -21.82
C LEU A 341 -1.31 13.28 -22.54
N GLN A 342 -2.21 13.93 -23.27
CA GLN A 342 -1.94 15.18 -23.99
C GLN A 342 -1.85 16.41 -23.07
N GLU A 343 -2.42 16.32 -21.87
CA GLU A 343 -2.36 17.39 -20.86
C GLU A 343 -0.96 17.55 -20.24
N PHE A 344 -0.19 16.45 -20.15
CA PHE A 344 1.12 16.41 -19.52
C PHE A 344 2.24 16.52 -20.54
#